data_AF-A0A351SIQ0-F1
#
_entry.id   AF-A0A351SIQ0-F1
#
_cell.length_a   1.000
_cell.length_b   1.000
_cell.length_c   1.000
_cell.angle_alpha   90.00
_cell.angle_beta   90.00
_cell.angle_gamma   90.00
#
_symmetry.space_group_name_H-M   'P 1'
#
loop_
_entity.id
_entity.type
_entity.pdbx_description
1 polymer ?
#
loop_
_entity_poly.entity_id
_entity_poly.type
_entity_poly.pdbx_seq_one_letter_code
_entity_poly.pdbx_strand_id
1 'polypeptide(L)' 'YIDITANAFLYNMVRIISGALMRVGQGKERPEWVRKVLLAQDRTVCSATAPSSGLYFVGPQYDPDYGLPSLDNRPRF' A
#
# COMPACT_ATOMS: atom_id res chain seq x y z
N TYR A 1 -7.30 6.83 5.67
CA TYR A 1 -6.75 5.47 5.47
C TYR A 1 -6.13 5.40 4.08
N ILE A 2 -5.36 4.36 3.79
CA ILE A 2 -4.76 4.13 2.45
C ILE A 2 -5.42 2.86 1.91
N ASP A 3 -6.02 2.93 0.72
CA ASP A 3 -6.55 1.78 -0.01
C ASP A 3 -5.64 1.51 -1.22
N ILE A 4 -5.22 0.25 -1.41
CA ILE A 4 -4.31 -0.15 -2.48
C ILE A 4 -4.84 -1.41 -3.16
N THR A 5 -5.05 -1.32 -4.46
CA THR A 5 -5.44 -2.44 -5.33
C THR A 5 -4.34 -2.68 -6.36
N ALA A 6 -3.98 -3.95 -6.56
CA ALA A 6 -3.03 -4.37 -7.59
C ALA A 6 -3.35 -5.81 -8.02
N ASN A 7 -2.81 -6.21 -9.17
CA ASN A 7 -2.88 -7.59 -9.67
C ASN A 7 -2.10 -8.56 -8.79
N ALA A 8 -0.95 -8.13 -8.25
CA ALA A 8 -0.13 -8.88 -7.32
C ALA A 8 0.74 -7.92 -6.49
N PHE A 9 1.22 -8.40 -5.34
CA PHE A 9 2.09 -7.64 -4.45
C PHE A 9 3.38 -8.41 -4.16
N LEU A 10 4.51 -7.68 -4.16
CA LEU A 10 5.77 -8.21 -3.65
C LEU A 10 5.76 -8.26 -2.12
N TYR A 11 6.69 -9.01 -1.54
CA TYR A 11 6.86 -9.09 -0.09
C TYR A 11 7.03 -7.69 0.53
N ASN A 12 6.20 -7.38 1.53
CA ASN A 12 6.11 -6.08 2.20
C ASN A 12 5.72 -4.86 1.34
N MET A 13 5.42 -5.01 0.04
CA MET A 13 5.19 -3.90 -0.90
C MET A 13 4.21 -2.85 -0.37
N VAL A 14 3.03 -3.28 0.09
CA VAL A 14 2.00 -2.39 0.64
C VAL A 14 2.51 -1.58 1.84
N ARG A 15 3.15 -2.26 2.80
CA ARG A 15 3.68 -1.62 4.01
C ARG A 15 4.83 -0.65 3.73
N ILE A 16 5.59 -0.92 2.67
CA ILE A 16 6.66 -0.05 2.19
C ILE A 16 6.08 1.22 1.58
N ILE A 17 5.10 1.09 0.68
CA ILE A 17 4.39 2.22 0.08
C ILE A 17 3.75 3.07 1.18
N SER A 18 3.01 2.45 2.09
CA SER A 18 2.41 3.14 3.23
C SER A 18 3.46 3.88 4.07
N GLY A 19 4.60 3.25 4.38
CA GLY A 19 5.68 3.90 5.12
C GLY A 19 6.26 5.13 4.41
N ALA A 20 6.44 5.06 3.08
CA ALA A 20 6.90 6.19 2.27
C ALA A 20 5.88 7.34 2.27
N LEU A 21 4.60 7.03 2.06
CA LEU A 21 3.51 8.01 2.09
C LEU A 21 3.35 8.66 3.47
N MET A 22 3.55 7.90 4.55
CA MET A 22 3.54 8.45 5.92
C MET A 22 4.65 9.48 6.14
N ARG A 23 5.86 9.27 5.61
CA ARG A 23 6.95 10.28 5.70
C ARG A 23 6.57 11.59 5.02
N VAL A 24 5.95 11.50 3.84
CA VAL A 24 5.44 12.68 3.12
C VAL A 24 4.32 13.36 3.91
N GLY A 25 3.34 12.60 4.40
CA GLY A 25 2.24 13.14 5.20
C GLY A 25 2.67 13.78 6.53
N GLN A 26 3.80 13.34 7.09
CA GLN A 26 4.43 13.94 8.27
C GLN A 26 5.33 15.15 7.95
N GLY A 27 5.47 15.54 6.68
CA GLY A 27 6.35 16.62 6.25
C GLY A 27 7.85 16.31 6.32
N LYS A 28 8.23 15.05 6.55
CA LYS A 28 9.64 14.61 6.62
C LYS A 28 10.28 14.50 5.24
N GLU A 29 9.47 14.30 4.22
CA GLU A 29 9.88 14.23 2.81
C GLU A 29 8.90 15.01 1.94
N ARG A 30 9.36 15.51 0.80
CA ARG A 30 8.48 16.15 -0.19
C ARG A 30 7.80 15.11 -1.08
N PRO A 31 6.63 15.36 -1.66
CA PRO A 31 5.95 14.42 -2.55
C PRO A 31 6.84 13.91 -3.71
N GLU A 32 7.72 14.76 -4.26
CA GLU A 32 8.63 14.37 -5.34
C GLU A 32 9.65 13.30 -4.93
N TRP A 33 9.91 13.15 -3.63
CA TRP A 33 10.81 12.12 -3.09
C TRP A 33 10.32 10.71 -3.42
N VAL A 34 9.00 10.47 -3.43
CA VAL A 34 8.44 9.14 -3.77
C VAL A 34 8.86 8.71 -5.17
N ARG A 35 8.87 9.66 -6.13
CA ARG A 35 9.37 9.40 -7.49
C ARG A 35 10.85 9.05 -7.50
N LYS A 36 11.66 9.74 -6.69
CA LYS A 36 13.09 9.44 -6.57
C LYS A 36 13.34 8.04 -6.02
N VAL A 37 12.60 7.64 -4.99
CA VAL A 37 12.68 6.28 -4.40
C VAL A 37 12.33 5.22 -5.44
N LEU A 38 11.26 5.44 -6.21
CA LEU A 38 10.85 4.50 -7.26
C LEU A 38 11.90 4.35 -8.36
N LEU A 39 12.48 5.46 -8.81
CA LEU A 39 13.51 5.48 -9.86
C LEU A 39 14.86 4.94 -9.38
N ALA A 40 15.17 5.06 -8.09
CA ALA A 40 16.41 4.54 -7.53
C ALA A 40 16.49 3.01 -7.60
N GLN A 41 15.34 2.32 -7.61
CA GLN A 41 15.26 0.84 -7.57
C GLN A 41 16.08 0.21 -6.43
N ASP A 42 16.37 1.00 -5.39
CA ASP A 42 17.23 0.63 -4.28
C ASP A 42 16.42 0.69 -2.97
N ARG A 43 16.40 -0.43 -2.27
CA ARG A 43 15.66 -0.58 -1.02
C ARG A 43 16.23 0.28 0.11
N THR A 44 17.52 0.59 0.09
CA THR A 44 18.19 1.40 1.13
C THR A 44 17.73 2.85 1.13
N VAL A 45 17.24 3.34 -0.02
CA VAL A 45 16.75 4.71 -0.23
C VAL A 45 15.29 4.85 0.23
N CYS A 46 14.58 3.73 0.39
CA CYS A 46 13.16 3.72 0.71
C CYS A 46 12.91 3.88 2.22
N SER A 47 11.66 4.25 2.58
CA SER A 47 11.27 4.37 3.99
C SER A 47 11.29 3.01 4.71
N ALA A 48 11.40 3.10 6.05
CA ALA A 48 11.13 2.00 6.95
C ALA A 48 9.74 1.41 6.68
N THR A 49 9.63 0.09 6.80
CA THR A 49 8.38 -0.65 6.62
C THR A 49 7.37 -0.27 7.70
N ALA A 50 6.18 0.17 7.31
CA ALA A 50 5.11 0.51 8.27
C ALA A 50 4.76 -0.70 9.16
N PRO A 51 4.27 -0.51 10.40
CA PRO A 51 3.82 -1.61 11.26
C PRO A 51 2.76 -2.50 10.58
N SER A 52 2.71 -3.79 10.93
CA SER A 52 1.75 -4.75 10.34
C SER A 52 0.33 -4.61 10.89
N SER A 53 0.18 -4.10 12.11
CA SER A 53 -1.11 -4.03 12.82
C SER A 53 -2.17 -3.17 12.12
N GLY A 54 -1.77 -2.26 11.24
CA GLY A 54 -2.68 -1.41 10.47
C GLY A 54 -3.01 -1.93 9.06
N LEU A 55 -2.50 -3.09 8.66
CA LEU A 55 -2.75 -3.65 7.33
C LEU A 55 -3.93 -4.64 7.37
N TYR A 56 -4.93 -4.39 6.55
CA TYR A 56 -6.12 -5.25 6.41
C TYR A 56 -6.28 -5.68 4.96
N PHE A 57 -6.53 -6.97 4.74
CA PHE A 57 -6.90 -7.51 3.44
C PHE A 57 -8.42 -7.40 3.27
N VAL A 58 -8.86 -6.50 2.39
CA VAL A 58 -10.30 -6.28 2.15
C VAL A 58 -10.87 -7.36 1.23
N GLY A 59 -10.12 -7.79 0.23
CA GLY A 59 -10.53 -8.90 -0.63
C GLY A 59 -9.98 -8.80 -2.05
N PRO A 60 -10.03 -9.90 -2.81
CA PRO A 60 -9.74 -9.89 -4.24
C PRO A 60 -10.94 -9.35 -5.05
N GLN A 61 -10.67 -8.94 -6.28
CA GLN A 61 -11.70 -8.67 -7.28
C GLN A 61 -11.73 -9.84 -8.27
N TYR A 62 -12.92 -10.37 -8.53
CA TYR A 62 -13.16 -11.41 -9.53
C TYR A 62 -14.04 -10.85 -10.65
N ASP A 63 -14.00 -11.52 -11.81
CA ASP A 63 -14.89 -11.20 -12.92
C ASP A 63 -16.38 -11.34 -12.49
N PRO A 64 -17.25 -10.38 -12.83
CA PRO A 64 -18.68 -10.46 -12.51
C PRO A 64 -19.37 -11.74 -13.01
N ASP A 65 -18.89 -12.35 -14.10
CA ASP A 65 -19.48 -13.55 -14.70
C ASP A 65 -19.41 -14.78 -13.77
N TYR A 66 -18.51 -14.75 -12.77
CA TYR A 66 -18.45 -15.81 -11.75
C TYR A 66 -19.59 -15.74 -10.73
N GLY A 67 -20.42 -14.68 -10.73
CA GLY A 67 -21.59 -14.56 -9.84
C GLY A 67 -21.24 -14.53 -8.35
N LEU A 68 -20.00 -14.18 -7.99
CA LEU A 68 -19.54 -14.16 -6.61
C LEU A 68 -20.11 -12.93 -5.87
N PRO A 69 -20.49 -13.09 -4.59
CA PRO A 69 -20.98 -11.97 -3.80
C PRO A 69 -19.87 -10.93 -3.57
N SER A 70 -20.23 -9.65 -3.62
CA SER A 70 -19.32 -8.59 -3.19
C SER A 70 -19.13 -8.67 -1.69
N LEU A 71 -17.89 -8.90 -1.26
CA LEU A 71 -17.51 -8.94 0.15
C LEU A 71 -16.91 -7.58 0.52
N ASP A 72 -17.68 -6.74 1.22
CA ASP A 72 -17.11 -5.55 1.86
C ASP A 72 -16.53 -5.92 3.23
N ASN A 73 -15.28 -6.39 3.24
CA ASN A 73 -14.56 -6.72 4.48
C ASN A 73 -13.78 -5.53 5.05
N ARG A 74 -14.16 -4.29 4.70
CA ARG A 74 -13.46 -3.13 5.25
C ARG A 74 -13.65 -3.09 6.78
N PRO A 75 -12.56 -2.97 7.56
CA PRO A 75 -12.68 -2.81 9.00
C PRO A 75 -13.48 -1.55 9.32
N ARG A 76 -14.43 -1.67 10.24
CA ARG A 76 -15.23 -0.55 10.73
C ARG A 76 -14.44 0.09 11.88
N PHE A 77 -13.98 1.32 11.64
CA PHE A 77 -13.34 2.18 12.65
C PHE A 77 -14.30 3.29 13.06
#